data_AF-A0A535GXQ2-F1
#
_entry.id   AF-A0A535GXQ2-F1
#
_cell.length_a   1.000
_cell.length_b   1.000
_cell.length_c   1.000
_cell.angle_alpha   90.00
_cell.angle_beta   90.00
_cell.angle_gamma   90.00
#
_symmetry.space_group_name_H-M   'P 1'
#
loop_
_entity.id
_entity.type
_entity.pdbx_description
1 polymer ?
#
loop_
_entity_poly.entity_id
_entity_poly.type
_entity_poly.pdbx_seq_one_letter_code
_entity_poly.pdbx_strand_id
1 'polypeptide(L)'
;MGRFIPAILVCVALVACQNETHPVFTPAPSPSPHLAPTAAILQTNEIPTGLTACPGSGPMDVYLSVLATTNAAVASRASDQWNALVAQGASSGAFVVYAANVSACAAELGATTNVKAITSFVARFGNESQADRAWHAGVFGFAPPPPGQLTPGLTLGTSTGLGASSFTYDRPSVRLACWRHGLYVAMIVAANQDLNTFRAATGAVDARLN
;
A
#
# COMPACT_ATOMS: atom_id res chain seq x y z
N MET A 1 5.54 86.35 52.22
CA MET A 1 4.12 86.73 52.08
C MET A 1 3.78 86.72 50.60
N GLY A 2 2.70 86.05 50.20
CA GLY A 2 2.20 86.11 48.81
C GLY A 2 1.56 84.80 48.36
N ARG A 3 0.22 84.76 48.45
CA ARG A 3 -0.69 83.71 47.95
C ARG A 3 -0.69 83.70 46.40
N PHE A 4 -1.08 82.58 45.76
CA PHE A 4 -2.30 82.43 44.95
C PHE A 4 -2.33 81.08 44.18
N ILE A 5 -3.53 80.49 44.16
CA ILE A 5 -3.98 79.22 43.55
C ILE A 5 -4.68 79.58 42.20
N PRO A 6 -5.22 78.67 41.35
CA PRO A 6 -4.68 77.59 40.51
C PRO A 6 -4.94 77.84 38.99
N ALA A 7 -4.51 76.93 38.11
CA ALA A 7 -5.25 76.67 36.86
C ALA A 7 -5.08 75.20 36.45
N ILE A 8 -6.23 74.54 36.32
CA ILE A 8 -6.41 73.16 35.85
C ILE A 8 -6.25 73.13 34.33
N LEU A 9 -5.48 72.17 33.80
CA LEU A 9 -5.66 71.71 32.43
C LEU A 9 -5.32 70.22 32.31
N VAL A 10 -6.36 69.47 31.95
CA VAL A 10 -6.40 68.04 31.71
C VAL A 10 -5.87 67.75 30.31
N CYS A 11 -4.87 66.88 30.17
CA CYS A 11 -4.56 66.19 28.91
C CYS A 11 -4.04 64.77 29.18
N VAL A 12 -4.98 63.83 29.08
CA VAL A 12 -4.91 62.46 28.51
C VAL A 12 -3.51 61.84 28.40
N ALA A 13 -3.24 60.85 29.26
CA ALA A 13 -2.15 59.89 29.08
C ALA A 13 -2.60 58.73 28.18
N LEU A 14 -1.98 58.59 27.01
CA LEU A 14 -2.07 57.37 26.20
C LEU A 14 -1.14 56.31 26.81
N VAL A 15 -1.73 55.37 27.55
CA VAL A 15 -1.06 54.14 27.97
C VAL A 15 -0.96 53.22 26.75
N ALA A 16 0.24 53.11 26.18
CA ALA A 16 0.53 52.10 25.17
C ALA A 16 0.69 50.73 25.85
N CYS A 17 -0.35 49.91 25.81
CA CYS A 17 -0.23 48.48 26.11
C CYS A 17 0.50 47.80 24.95
N GLN A 18 1.79 47.45 25.16
CA GLN A 18 2.51 46.55 24.28
C GLN A 18 1.98 45.14 24.51
N ASN A 19 1.11 44.68 23.61
CA ASN A 19 0.56 43.33 23.63
C ASN A 19 1.48 42.45 22.77
N GLU A 20 2.43 41.75 23.41
CA GLU A 20 3.26 40.74 22.74
C GLU A 20 2.36 39.61 22.18
N THR A 21 2.09 39.66 20.89
CA THR A 21 1.45 38.55 20.16
C THR A 21 2.49 37.46 19.95
N HIS A 22 2.53 36.48 20.86
CA HIS A 22 3.17 35.20 20.57
C HIS A 22 2.45 34.56 19.36
N PRO A 23 3.18 34.03 18.36
CA PRO A 23 2.56 33.26 17.30
C PRO A 23 1.88 32.03 17.91
N VAL A 24 0.56 31.94 17.71
CA VAL A 24 -0.23 30.76 18.06
C VAL A 24 0.29 29.60 17.22
N PHE A 25 0.85 28.58 17.87
CA PHE A 25 1.14 27.31 17.22
C PHE A 25 -0.18 26.71 16.74
N THR A 26 -0.44 26.79 15.44
CA THR A 26 -1.47 25.99 14.80
C THR A 26 -1.05 24.52 14.93
N PRO A 27 -1.87 23.64 15.54
CA PRO A 27 -1.58 22.22 15.52
C PRO A 27 -1.49 21.76 14.06
N ALA A 28 -0.41 21.06 13.73
CA ALA A 28 -0.25 20.43 12.43
C ALA A 28 -1.49 19.57 12.13
N PRO A 29 -1.98 19.55 10.88
CA PRO A 29 -3.13 18.71 10.52
C PRO A 29 -2.83 17.26 10.91
N SER A 30 -3.76 16.66 11.66
CA SER A 30 -3.70 15.23 12.00
C SER A 30 -3.57 14.43 10.70
N PRO A 31 -2.60 13.50 10.58
CA PRO A 31 -2.44 12.74 9.35
C PRO A 31 -3.73 11.98 9.04
N SER A 32 -4.17 12.03 7.78
CA SER A 32 -5.32 11.25 7.32
C SER A 32 -5.11 9.78 7.69
N PRO A 33 -6.13 9.08 8.22
CA PRO A 33 -5.98 7.69 8.59
C PRO A 33 -5.70 6.84 7.34
N HIS A 34 -4.49 6.29 7.28
CA HIS A 34 -4.11 5.31 6.26
C HIS A 34 -5.04 4.09 6.30
N LEU A 35 -5.48 3.65 5.12
CA LEU A 35 -6.38 2.50 4.96
C LEU A 35 -5.80 1.21 5.56
N ALA A 36 -6.70 0.35 6.02
CA ALA A 36 -6.34 -1.03 6.35
C ALA A 36 -6.03 -1.80 5.06
N PRO A 37 -5.07 -2.75 5.07
CA PRO A 37 -4.75 -3.55 3.88
C PRO A 37 -5.95 -4.24 3.22
N THR A 38 -6.93 -4.71 4.00
CA THR A 38 -8.15 -5.34 3.48
C THR A 38 -9.05 -4.38 2.70
N ALA A 39 -9.01 -3.08 3.00
CA ALA A 39 -9.70 -2.04 2.24
C ALA A 39 -8.87 -1.57 1.03
N ALA A 40 -7.55 -1.69 1.09
CA ALA A 40 -6.64 -1.28 0.02
C ALA A 40 -6.51 -2.33 -1.10
N ILE A 41 -6.62 -3.61 -0.76
CA ILE A 41 -6.46 -4.73 -1.69
C ILE A 41 -7.55 -4.79 -2.78
N LEU A 42 -7.39 -5.66 -3.78
CA LEU A 42 -8.36 -5.83 -4.87
C LEU A 42 -9.74 -6.29 -4.38
N GLN A 43 -10.79 -5.60 -4.80
CA GLN A 43 -12.17 -5.83 -4.38
C GLN A 43 -12.96 -6.66 -5.40
N THR A 44 -14.04 -7.32 -4.97
CA THR A 44 -14.84 -8.24 -5.81
C THR A 44 -15.50 -7.55 -7.01
N ASN A 45 -15.77 -6.25 -6.95
CA ASN A 45 -16.34 -5.48 -8.07
C ASN A 45 -15.29 -5.02 -9.09
N GLU A 46 -14.01 -5.31 -8.87
CA GLU A 46 -12.88 -4.89 -9.69
C GLU A 46 -12.29 -6.05 -10.51
N ILE A 47 -12.90 -7.23 -10.39
CA ILE A 47 -12.51 -8.43 -11.11
C ILE A 47 -13.49 -8.73 -12.26
N PRO A 48 -13.02 -9.42 -13.32
CA PRO A 48 -13.89 -9.91 -14.37
C PRO A 48 -14.97 -10.84 -13.84
N THR A 49 -16.07 -10.94 -14.59
CA THR A 49 -17.12 -11.92 -14.33
C THR A 49 -16.57 -13.35 -14.40
N GLY A 50 -17.13 -14.23 -13.56
CA GLY A 50 -16.74 -15.63 -13.50
C GLY A 50 -15.55 -15.95 -12.60
N LEU A 51 -15.00 -14.96 -11.86
CA LEU A 51 -14.08 -15.22 -10.75
C LEU A 51 -14.82 -15.09 -9.42
N THR A 52 -14.50 -15.95 -8.47
CA THR A 52 -15.02 -15.89 -7.10
C THR A 52 -13.87 -15.82 -6.11
N ALA A 53 -14.10 -15.18 -4.97
CA ALA A 53 -13.12 -15.10 -3.90
C ALA A 53 -12.84 -16.51 -3.35
N CYS A 54 -11.56 -16.84 -3.24
CA CYS A 54 -11.11 -18.08 -2.64
C CYS A 54 -11.29 -18.06 -1.11
N PRO A 55 -11.58 -19.21 -0.48
CA PRO A 55 -11.62 -19.32 0.97
C PRO A 55 -10.33 -18.81 1.62
N GLY A 56 -10.46 -18.07 2.72
CA GLY A 56 -9.34 -17.49 3.44
C GLY A 56 -8.83 -16.15 2.90
N SER A 57 -9.34 -15.68 1.76
CA SER A 57 -9.06 -14.31 1.29
C SER A 57 -9.43 -13.27 2.35
N GLY A 58 -8.49 -12.38 2.68
CA GLY A 58 -8.65 -11.40 3.75
C GLY A 58 -7.33 -11.06 4.43
N PRO A 59 -7.34 -10.79 5.76
CA PRO A 59 -6.13 -10.60 6.56
C PRO A 59 -5.12 -11.76 6.42
N MET A 60 -3.82 -11.47 6.50
CA MET A 60 -2.77 -12.47 6.28
C MET A 60 -2.83 -13.68 7.22
N ASP A 61 -3.17 -13.50 8.49
CA ASP A 61 -3.31 -14.59 9.47
C ASP A 61 -4.45 -15.55 9.09
N VAL A 62 -5.59 -14.99 8.65
CA VAL A 62 -6.72 -15.76 8.12
C VAL A 62 -6.32 -16.49 6.83
N TYR A 63 -5.65 -15.81 5.91
CA TYR A 63 -5.19 -16.42 4.66
C TYR A 63 -4.23 -17.59 4.92
N LEU A 64 -3.20 -17.39 5.75
CA LEU A 64 -2.20 -18.42 6.06
C LEU A 64 -2.81 -19.61 6.81
N SER A 65 -3.72 -19.36 7.76
CA SER A 65 -4.38 -20.44 8.50
C SER A 65 -5.26 -21.31 7.60
N VAL A 66 -6.05 -20.71 6.71
CA VAL A 66 -6.87 -21.45 5.74
C VAL A 66 -5.99 -22.14 4.69
N LEU A 67 -4.97 -21.47 4.17
CA LEU A 67 -4.02 -22.06 3.24
C LEU A 67 -3.32 -23.28 3.84
N ALA A 68 -2.98 -23.26 5.13
CA ALA A 68 -2.35 -24.41 5.80
C ALA A 68 -3.26 -25.66 5.81
N THR A 69 -4.58 -25.49 5.83
CA THR A 69 -5.53 -26.62 5.76
C THR A 69 -5.65 -27.22 4.36
N THR A 70 -5.36 -26.43 3.32
CA THR A 70 -5.55 -26.83 1.92
C THR A 70 -4.24 -27.22 1.24
N ASN A 71 -3.13 -26.55 1.58
CA ASN A 71 -1.80 -26.81 1.06
C ASN A 71 -0.71 -26.34 2.03
N ALA A 72 -0.30 -27.21 2.96
CA ALA A 72 0.68 -26.89 4.01
C ALA A 72 2.05 -26.45 3.47
N ALA A 73 2.48 -26.97 2.30
CA ALA A 73 3.78 -26.59 1.73
C ALA A 73 3.78 -25.15 1.19
N VAL A 74 2.71 -24.75 0.50
CA VAL A 74 2.53 -23.37 0.02
C VAL A 74 2.34 -22.45 1.23
N ALA A 75 1.56 -22.88 2.22
CA ALA A 75 1.36 -22.12 3.46
C ALA A 75 2.69 -21.82 4.17
N SER A 76 3.56 -22.83 4.34
CA SER A 76 4.87 -22.64 4.96
C SER A 76 5.70 -21.59 4.23
N ARG A 77 5.79 -21.65 2.90
CA ARG A 77 6.54 -20.67 2.10
C ARG A 77 5.93 -19.27 2.17
N ALA A 78 4.61 -19.17 2.09
CA ALA A 78 3.89 -17.91 2.24
C ALA A 78 4.07 -17.32 3.64
N SER A 79 4.10 -18.15 4.69
CA SER A 79 4.41 -17.74 6.05
C SER A 79 5.84 -17.22 6.18
N ASP A 80 6.83 -17.89 5.60
CA ASP A 80 8.22 -17.43 5.62
C ASP A 80 8.37 -16.07 4.91
N GLN A 81 7.71 -15.91 3.76
CA GLN A 81 7.69 -14.65 3.01
C GLN A 81 6.97 -13.53 3.76
N TRP A 82 5.84 -13.83 4.42
CA TRP A 82 5.15 -12.87 5.28
C TRP A 82 6.02 -12.47 6.48
N ASN A 83 6.65 -13.44 7.14
CA ASN A 83 7.55 -13.20 8.27
C ASN A 83 8.77 -12.35 7.87
N ALA A 84 9.28 -12.53 6.64
CA ALA A 84 10.33 -11.67 6.10
C ALA A 84 9.85 -10.20 5.98
N LEU A 85 8.62 -9.97 5.52
CA LEU A 85 8.05 -8.61 5.47
C LEU A 85 7.80 -8.03 6.87
N VAL A 86 7.34 -8.85 7.83
CA VAL A 86 7.21 -8.46 9.24
C VAL A 86 8.57 -8.06 9.82
N ALA A 87 9.63 -8.80 9.52
CA ALA A 87 11.00 -8.45 9.92
C ALA A 87 11.49 -7.12 9.33
N GLN A 88 10.92 -6.69 8.18
CA GLN A 88 11.17 -5.37 7.61
C GLN A 88 10.27 -4.25 8.17
N GLY A 89 9.29 -4.60 9.01
CA GLY A 89 8.40 -3.65 9.70
C GLY A 89 6.96 -3.64 9.20
N ALA A 90 6.51 -4.66 8.46
CA ALA A 90 5.11 -4.80 8.12
C ALA A 90 4.27 -4.98 9.40
N SER A 91 3.26 -4.15 9.59
CA SER A 91 2.38 -4.17 10.78
C SER A 91 1.06 -4.90 10.51
N SER A 92 0.65 -4.94 9.24
CA SER A 92 -0.55 -5.64 8.80
C SER A 92 -0.45 -5.95 7.31
N GLY A 93 -1.16 -6.98 6.87
CA GLY A 93 -1.24 -7.35 5.47
C GLY A 93 -2.55 -8.03 5.14
N ALA A 94 -2.92 -7.99 3.88
CA ALA A 94 -4.05 -8.71 3.33
C ALA A 94 -3.66 -9.41 2.04
N PHE A 95 -4.30 -10.55 1.78
CA PHE A 95 -4.12 -11.37 0.59
C PHE A 95 -5.47 -11.84 0.10
N VAL A 96 -5.72 -11.69 -1.20
CA VAL A 96 -6.96 -12.15 -1.81
C VAL A 96 -6.64 -12.87 -3.10
N VAL A 97 -7.30 -14.00 -3.31
CA VAL A 97 -7.26 -14.73 -4.57
C VAL A 97 -8.68 -14.80 -5.10
N TYR A 98 -8.88 -14.34 -6.33
CA TYR A 98 -10.10 -14.57 -7.08
C TYR A 98 -9.81 -15.56 -8.19
N ALA A 99 -10.61 -16.62 -8.31
CA ALA A 99 -10.36 -17.68 -9.28
C ALA A 99 -11.63 -18.17 -9.95
N ALA A 100 -11.52 -18.63 -11.19
CA ALA A 100 -12.59 -19.33 -11.90
C ALA A 100 -12.77 -20.78 -11.42
N ASN A 101 -11.78 -21.35 -10.72
CA ASN A 101 -11.80 -22.71 -10.21
C ASN A 101 -11.04 -22.81 -8.89
N VAL A 102 -11.56 -23.62 -7.95
CA VAL A 102 -10.99 -23.84 -6.62
C VAL A 102 -9.54 -24.36 -6.63
N SER A 103 -9.14 -25.07 -7.70
CA SER A 103 -7.75 -25.55 -7.87
C SER A 103 -6.71 -24.43 -7.87
N ALA A 104 -7.09 -23.21 -8.23
CA ALA A 104 -6.18 -22.06 -8.22
C ALA A 104 -6.08 -21.39 -6.83
N CYS A 105 -6.95 -21.72 -5.88
CA CYS A 105 -7.02 -21.03 -4.58
C CYS A 105 -5.87 -21.33 -3.64
N ALA A 106 -5.25 -22.51 -3.78
CA ALA A 106 -4.11 -22.94 -2.95
C ALA A 106 -2.86 -23.23 -3.80
N ALA A 107 -2.83 -22.67 -5.01
CA ALA A 107 -1.71 -22.81 -5.93
C ALA A 107 -0.60 -21.80 -5.58
N GLU A 108 0.63 -22.15 -5.95
CA GLU A 108 1.74 -21.21 -5.91
C GLU A 108 1.50 -19.99 -6.81
N LEU A 109 2.00 -18.84 -6.39
CA LEU A 109 1.90 -17.60 -7.16
C LEU A 109 2.49 -17.77 -8.56
N GLY A 110 1.66 -17.54 -9.58
CA GLY A 110 2.05 -17.67 -10.98
C GLY A 110 2.19 -19.12 -11.49
N ALA A 111 1.92 -20.14 -10.68
CA ALA A 111 1.96 -21.53 -11.14
C ALA A 111 0.72 -21.91 -11.97
N THR A 112 -0.41 -21.26 -11.72
CA THR A 112 -1.64 -21.48 -12.45
C THR A 112 -1.61 -20.71 -13.76
N THR A 113 -1.34 -21.35 -14.90
CA THR A 113 -1.25 -20.66 -16.20
C THR A 113 -2.49 -20.85 -17.09
N ASN A 114 -3.31 -21.86 -16.79
CA ASN A 114 -4.41 -22.28 -17.67
C ASN A 114 -5.79 -21.95 -17.09
N VAL A 115 -5.87 -21.59 -15.82
CA VAL A 115 -7.10 -21.17 -15.14
C VAL A 115 -7.02 -19.68 -14.90
N LYS A 116 -8.14 -18.99 -15.16
CA LYS A 116 -8.29 -17.57 -14.85
C LYS A 116 -8.24 -17.37 -13.34
N ALA A 117 -7.24 -16.62 -12.87
CA ALA A 117 -7.17 -16.19 -11.48
C ALA A 117 -6.48 -14.82 -11.38
N ILE A 118 -6.76 -14.09 -10.32
CA ILE A 118 -6.03 -12.87 -9.97
C ILE A 118 -5.83 -12.84 -8.46
N THR A 119 -4.58 -12.66 -8.07
CA THR A 119 -4.14 -12.55 -6.69
C THR A 119 -3.70 -11.13 -6.44
N SER A 120 -4.11 -10.57 -5.31
CA SER A 120 -3.63 -9.29 -4.84
C SER A 120 -3.10 -9.45 -3.42
N PHE A 121 -2.06 -8.70 -3.10
CA PHE A 121 -1.47 -8.59 -1.78
C PHE A 121 -1.16 -7.13 -1.50
N VAL A 122 -1.43 -6.69 -0.26
CA VAL A 122 -1.02 -5.39 0.25
C VAL A 122 -0.47 -5.58 1.66
N ALA A 123 0.70 -5.01 1.93
CA ALA A 123 1.24 -4.85 3.28
C ALA A 123 1.36 -3.38 3.62
N ARG A 124 1.07 -3.05 4.88
CA ARG A 124 1.26 -1.73 5.46
C ARG A 124 2.43 -1.75 6.44
N PHE A 125 3.26 -0.72 6.39
CA PHE A 125 4.44 -0.54 7.24
C PHE A 125 4.25 0.64 8.20
N GLY A 126 5.08 0.70 9.24
CA GLY A 126 5.05 1.81 10.21
C GLY A 126 5.54 3.13 9.63
N ASN A 127 6.40 3.09 8.62
CA ASN A 127 6.89 4.27 7.89
C ASN A 127 7.40 3.90 6.49
N GLU A 128 7.64 4.92 5.66
CA GLU A 128 8.12 4.73 4.29
C GLU A 128 9.50 4.05 4.20
N SER A 129 10.41 4.28 5.17
CA SER A 129 11.73 3.65 5.14
C SER A 129 11.65 2.14 5.32
N GLN A 130 10.70 1.65 6.12
CA GLN A 130 10.41 0.24 6.31
C GLN A 130 9.83 -0.37 5.03
N ALA A 131 8.85 0.32 4.42
CA ALA A 131 8.28 -0.09 3.14
C ALA A 131 9.35 -0.12 2.03
N ASP A 132 10.27 0.83 2.02
CA ASP A 132 11.36 0.91 1.05
C ASP A 132 12.36 -0.24 1.19
N ARG A 133 12.75 -0.59 2.43
CA ARG A 133 13.58 -1.78 2.66
C ARG A 133 12.88 -3.06 2.24
N ALA A 134 11.59 -3.20 2.57
CA ALA A 134 10.80 -4.37 2.17
C ALA A 134 10.69 -4.49 0.65
N TRP A 135 10.44 -3.37 -0.04
CA TRP A 135 10.44 -3.31 -1.50
C TRP A 135 11.75 -3.82 -2.10
N HIS A 136 12.90 -3.32 -1.62
CA HIS A 136 14.21 -3.75 -2.13
C HIS A 136 14.54 -5.21 -1.79
N ALA A 137 14.07 -5.72 -0.65
CA ALA A 137 14.23 -7.13 -0.26
C ALA A 137 13.34 -8.07 -1.10
N GLY A 138 12.24 -7.55 -1.64
CA GLY A 138 11.29 -8.28 -2.47
C GLY A 138 10.02 -8.69 -1.74
N VAL A 139 8.97 -8.89 -2.54
CA VAL A 139 7.60 -9.15 -2.07
C VAL A 139 7.24 -10.56 -2.48
N PHE A 140 7.01 -11.46 -1.51
CA PHE A 140 6.69 -12.87 -1.82
C PHE A 140 7.70 -13.53 -2.78
N GLY A 141 8.99 -13.20 -2.63
CA GLY A 141 10.08 -13.72 -3.48
C GLY A 141 10.30 -12.95 -4.79
N PHE A 142 9.48 -11.94 -5.08
CA PHE A 142 9.66 -11.07 -6.24
C PHE A 142 10.42 -9.80 -5.85
N ALA A 143 11.73 -9.81 -6.10
CA ALA A 143 12.60 -8.66 -5.87
C ALA A 143 12.62 -7.72 -7.10
N PRO A 144 12.83 -6.40 -6.89
CA PRO A 144 13.03 -5.46 -7.97
C PRO A 144 14.19 -5.90 -8.87
N PRO A 145 14.00 -5.91 -10.21
CA PRO A 145 15.08 -6.23 -11.12
C PRO A 145 16.24 -5.24 -11.00
N PRO A 146 17.51 -5.69 -11.15
CA PRO A 146 18.66 -4.80 -11.22
C PRO A 146 18.49 -3.68 -12.26
N PRO A 147 19.05 -2.48 -12.01
CA PRO A 147 19.01 -1.39 -12.97
C PRO A 147 19.57 -1.79 -14.33
N GLY A 148 18.88 -1.41 -15.41
CA GLY A 148 19.30 -1.69 -16.78
C GLY A 148 19.02 -3.12 -17.26
N GLN A 149 18.39 -3.98 -16.46
CA GLN A 149 17.92 -5.28 -16.95
C GLN A 149 16.88 -5.10 -18.04
N LEU A 150 17.16 -5.66 -19.22
CA LEU A 150 16.23 -5.72 -20.34
C LEU A 150 15.75 -7.17 -20.47
N THR A 151 14.51 -7.42 -20.06
CA THR A 151 13.86 -8.72 -20.19
C THR A 151 12.54 -8.53 -20.94
N PRO A 152 12.21 -9.37 -21.93
CA PRO A 152 10.93 -9.27 -22.62
C PRO A 152 9.76 -9.29 -21.64
N GLY A 153 8.84 -8.34 -21.79
CA GLY A 153 7.69 -8.16 -20.91
C GLY A 153 7.98 -7.42 -19.60
N LEU A 154 9.25 -7.10 -19.29
CA LEU A 154 9.59 -6.30 -18.11
C LEU A 154 9.33 -4.81 -18.38
N THR A 155 8.63 -4.16 -17.45
CA THR A 155 8.52 -2.69 -17.38
C THR A 155 8.95 -2.24 -15.99
N LEU A 156 9.68 -1.13 -15.89
CA LEU A 156 10.25 -0.62 -14.65
C LEU A 156 9.81 0.81 -14.38
N GLY A 157 9.73 1.16 -13.09
CA GLY A 157 9.55 2.52 -12.60
C GLY A 157 8.30 3.19 -13.16
N THR A 158 8.39 4.49 -13.41
CA THR A 158 7.23 5.31 -13.81
C THR A 158 6.54 4.83 -15.09
N SER A 159 7.23 4.10 -15.96
CA SER A 159 6.64 3.50 -17.17
C SER A 159 5.60 2.42 -16.88
N THR A 160 5.56 1.87 -15.66
CA THR A 160 4.51 0.93 -15.24
C THR A 160 3.16 1.62 -15.00
N GLY A 161 3.17 2.93 -14.73
CA GLY A 161 2.01 3.67 -14.21
C GLY A 161 1.78 3.52 -12.70
N LEU A 162 2.65 2.80 -11.97
CA LEU A 162 2.52 2.49 -10.53
C LEU A 162 3.58 3.21 -9.67
N GLY A 163 4.18 4.27 -10.21
CA GLY A 163 5.20 5.06 -9.54
C GLY A 163 6.64 4.56 -9.74
N ALA A 164 7.61 5.28 -9.16
CA ALA A 164 9.04 5.04 -9.42
C ALA A 164 9.57 3.73 -8.80
N SER A 165 8.98 3.27 -7.70
CA SER A 165 9.34 2.02 -7.01
C SER A 165 8.40 0.90 -7.46
N SER A 166 8.48 0.52 -8.73
CA SER A 166 7.59 -0.50 -9.30
C SER A 166 8.26 -1.29 -10.42
N PHE A 167 7.77 -2.51 -10.64
CA PHE A 167 8.02 -3.25 -11.86
C PHE A 167 6.80 -4.10 -12.23
N THR A 168 6.67 -4.38 -13.52
CA THR A 168 5.72 -5.37 -14.04
C THR A 168 6.42 -6.37 -14.95
N TYR A 169 5.94 -7.61 -14.94
CA TYR A 169 6.29 -8.62 -15.92
C TYR A 169 5.02 -9.05 -16.64
N ASP A 170 4.93 -8.76 -17.93
CA ASP A 170 3.82 -9.16 -18.80
C ASP A 170 4.23 -10.37 -19.64
N ARG A 171 3.72 -11.55 -19.28
CA ARG A 171 3.71 -12.72 -20.16
C ARG A 171 2.26 -13.16 -20.41
N PRO A 172 1.94 -13.71 -21.60
CA PRO A 172 0.56 -14.03 -21.97
C PRO A 172 -0.21 -14.86 -20.92
N SER A 173 0.44 -15.82 -20.27
CA SER A 173 -0.18 -16.71 -19.28
C SER A 173 -0.12 -16.20 -17.84
N VAL A 174 0.84 -15.33 -17.51
CA VAL A 174 1.04 -14.80 -16.15
C VAL A 174 1.57 -13.37 -16.24
N ARG A 175 0.85 -12.47 -15.57
CA ARG A 175 1.24 -11.07 -15.41
C ARG A 175 1.49 -10.80 -13.94
N LEU A 176 2.54 -10.06 -13.64
CA LEU A 176 2.96 -9.71 -12.29
C LEU A 176 3.20 -8.20 -12.20
N ALA A 177 2.74 -7.57 -11.14
CA ALA A 177 3.16 -6.25 -10.72
C ALA A 177 3.59 -6.33 -9.25
N CYS A 178 4.70 -5.68 -8.91
CA CYS A 178 5.04 -5.37 -7.54
C CYS A 178 5.40 -3.88 -7.48
N TRP A 179 4.98 -3.19 -6.42
CA TRP A 179 5.31 -1.78 -6.25
C TRP A 179 5.23 -1.35 -4.79
N ARG A 180 5.86 -0.21 -4.51
CA ARG A 180 5.74 0.52 -3.25
C ARG A 180 5.09 1.87 -3.51
N HIS A 181 4.16 2.25 -2.64
CA HIS A 181 3.54 3.57 -2.63
C HIS A 181 3.39 4.02 -1.17
N GLY A 182 4.06 5.11 -0.80
CA GLY A 182 4.13 5.58 0.58
C GLY A 182 4.61 4.49 1.54
N LEU A 183 3.78 4.20 2.55
CA LEU A 183 4.00 3.18 3.57
C LEU A 183 3.45 1.79 3.18
N TYR A 184 3.08 1.57 1.92
CA TYR A 184 2.56 0.30 1.44
C TYR A 184 3.50 -0.36 0.45
N VAL A 185 3.47 -1.68 0.46
CA VAL A 185 3.98 -2.51 -0.62
C VAL A 185 2.84 -3.38 -1.12
N ALA A 186 2.67 -3.44 -2.43
CA ALA A 186 1.60 -4.15 -3.08
C ALA A 186 2.12 -5.06 -4.19
N MET A 187 1.35 -6.11 -4.45
CA MET A 187 1.61 -7.07 -5.51
C MET A 187 0.29 -7.52 -6.14
N ILE A 188 0.30 -7.70 -7.46
CA ILE A 188 -0.76 -8.39 -8.18
C ILE A 188 -0.15 -9.45 -9.09
N VAL A 189 -0.73 -10.65 -9.04
CA VAL A 189 -0.41 -11.76 -9.96
C VAL A 189 -1.68 -12.15 -10.69
N ALA A 190 -1.72 -11.96 -12.01
CA ALA A 190 -2.87 -12.30 -12.84
C ALA A 190 -2.52 -13.48 -13.76
N ALA A 191 -3.25 -14.58 -13.59
CA ALA A 191 -3.11 -15.84 -14.30
C ALA A 191 -4.18 -15.95 -15.39
N ASN A 192 -3.77 -16.18 -16.64
CA ASN A 192 -4.65 -16.30 -17.80
C ASN A 192 -5.68 -15.16 -17.94
N GLN A 193 -5.33 -13.96 -17.45
CA GLN A 193 -6.11 -12.73 -17.62
C GLN A 193 -5.53 -11.91 -18.74
N ASP A 194 -6.35 -11.14 -19.45
CA ASP A 194 -5.86 -10.19 -20.44
C ASP A 194 -5.14 -8.99 -19.78
N LEU A 195 -4.40 -8.24 -20.58
CA LEU A 195 -3.59 -7.11 -20.11
C LEU A 195 -4.45 -5.96 -19.55
N ASN A 196 -5.66 -5.74 -20.07
CA ASN A 196 -6.53 -4.66 -19.59
C ASN A 196 -7.08 -4.99 -18.20
N THR A 197 -7.50 -6.23 -17.98
CA THR A 197 -7.88 -6.74 -16.65
C THR A 197 -6.73 -6.54 -15.66
N PHE A 198 -5.51 -6.92 -16.03
CA PHE A 198 -4.34 -6.75 -15.17
C PHE A 198 -4.08 -5.27 -14.82
N ARG A 199 -4.10 -4.37 -15.82
CA ARG A 199 -3.90 -2.92 -15.61
C ARG A 199 -5.00 -2.28 -14.77
N ALA A 200 -6.25 -2.68 -14.98
CA ALA A 200 -7.39 -2.20 -14.20
C ALA A 200 -7.23 -2.59 -12.73
N ALA A 201 -6.86 -3.84 -12.45
CA ALA A 201 -6.63 -4.33 -11.10
C ALA A 201 -5.47 -3.59 -10.41
N THR A 202 -4.34 -3.39 -11.09
CA THR A 202 -3.20 -2.66 -10.51
C THR A 202 -3.53 -1.20 -10.24
N GLY A 203 -4.23 -0.53 -11.17
CA GLY A 203 -4.64 0.86 -10.99
C GLY A 203 -5.66 1.04 -9.87
N ALA A 204 -6.60 0.11 -9.71
CA ALA A 204 -7.60 0.16 -8.64
C ALA A 204 -6.96 0.04 -7.25
N VAL A 205 -6.01 -0.89 -7.08
CA VAL A 205 -5.27 -1.02 -5.82
C VAL A 205 -4.40 0.21 -5.59
N ASP A 206 -3.63 0.65 -6.59
CA ASP A 206 -2.72 1.80 -6.45
C ASP A 206 -3.46 3.09 -6.05
N ALA A 207 -4.65 3.33 -6.60
CA ALA A 207 -5.48 4.48 -6.25
C ALA A 207 -5.88 4.55 -4.76
N ARG A 208 -5.73 3.45 -4.01
CA ARG A 208 -6.00 3.38 -2.56
C ARG A 208 -4.74 3.47 -1.70
N LEU A 209 -3.55 3.38 -2.28
CA LEU A 209 -2.28 3.42 -1.54
C LEU A 209 -1.79 4.86 -1.33
N ASN A 210 -2.58 5.69 -0.67
CA ASN A 210 -2.20 7.06 -0.28
C ASN A 210 -1.40 7.10 1.04
#